data_AF-A0A7X5QPG0-F1
#
_entry.id   AF-A0A7X5QPG0-F1
#
_cell.length_a   1.000
_cell.length_b   1.000
_cell.length_c   1.000
_cell.angle_alpha   90.00
_cell.angle_beta   90.00
_cell.angle_gamma   90.00
#
_symmetry.space_group_name_H-M   'P 1'
#
loop_
_entity.id
_entity.type
_entity.pdbx_description
1 polymer ?
#
loop_
_entity_poly.entity_id
_entity_poly.type
_entity_poly.pdbx_seq_one_letter_code
_entity_poly.pdbx_strand_id
1 'polypeptide(L)'
;MRSKLVLSSICLASAILSGCATESSNTVQVQKVNSYNTVYQGVRSPIAIGKFENRSSYQNGIFSDGVDRLGNQSKTILITHLQQTGRFTVLERTNMAELKAEAGLQGKSQKLKGATYVITGDVTEFGRKEVGDHQLWGLLGRGKSQVAYSKVMLNVVNVETSEVVFSVAGAGEYKLSNREIIGFGGTASYDSTLNGKVLDLAIREAVNSLVENIETGAWKPSN
;
A
#
# COMPACT_ATOMS: atom_id res chain seq x y z
N MET A 1 22.13 -17.18 63.28
CA MET A 1 20.87 -17.07 62.51
C MET A 1 20.78 -15.80 61.64
N ARG A 2 21.35 -14.66 62.02
CA ARG A 2 21.30 -13.42 61.21
C ARG A 2 22.00 -13.49 59.83
N SER A 3 23.10 -14.23 59.66
CA SER A 3 23.78 -14.30 58.35
C SER A 3 23.04 -15.14 57.30
N LYS A 4 22.23 -16.13 57.72
CA LYS A 4 21.42 -16.96 56.80
C LYS A 4 20.22 -16.20 56.22
N LEU A 5 19.69 -15.22 56.95
CA LEU A 5 18.60 -14.34 56.50
C LEU A 5 19.09 -13.30 55.47
N VAL A 6 20.30 -12.78 55.63
CA VAL A 6 20.88 -11.81 54.67
C VAL A 6 21.22 -12.49 53.33
N LEU A 7 21.74 -13.72 53.34
CA LEU A 7 22.04 -14.48 52.12
C LEU A 7 20.75 -14.83 51.33
N SER A 8 19.66 -15.12 52.03
CA SER A 8 18.35 -15.41 51.41
C SER A 8 17.74 -14.18 50.73
N SER A 9 17.88 -12.99 51.32
CA SER A 9 17.35 -11.75 50.75
C SER A 9 18.14 -11.28 49.53
N ILE A 10 19.44 -11.56 49.47
CA ILE A 10 20.29 -11.24 48.30
C ILE A 10 19.93 -12.14 47.11
N CYS A 11 19.71 -13.44 47.32
CA CYS A 11 19.30 -14.36 46.25
C CYS A 11 17.92 -14.02 45.67
N LEU A 12 16.99 -13.54 46.50
CA LEU A 12 15.65 -13.15 46.04
C LEU A 12 15.66 -11.83 45.23
N ALA A 13 16.59 -10.92 45.55
CA ALA A 13 16.76 -9.68 44.78
C ALA A 13 17.40 -9.92 43.40
N SER A 14 18.27 -10.93 43.25
CA SER A 14 18.92 -11.27 41.97
C SER A 14 17.97 -11.91 40.95
N ALA A 15 16.88 -12.55 41.40
CA ALA A 15 15.90 -13.20 40.52
C ALA A 15 14.90 -12.23 39.86
N ILE A 16 14.82 -10.97 40.33
CA ILE A 16 13.83 -9.98 39.87
C ILE A 16 14.38 -9.10 38.73
N LEU A 17 15.67 -9.19 38.44
CA LEU A 17 16.36 -8.34 37.44
C LEU A 17 16.57 -9.00 36.07
N SER A 18 16.04 -10.20 35.83
CA SER A 18 16.16 -10.91 34.55
C SER A 18 15.09 -10.48 33.53
N GLY A 19 14.92 -9.18 33.33
CA GLY A 19 14.12 -8.65 32.23
C GLY A 19 14.92 -8.72 30.94
N CYS A 20 14.93 -9.87 30.25
CA CYS A 20 15.48 -9.94 28.89
C CYS A 20 14.51 -9.25 27.92
N ALA A 21 14.77 -7.97 27.62
CA ALA A 21 14.20 -7.35 26.43
C ALA A 21 14.88 -7.98 25.20
N THR A 22 14.22 -8.96 24.59
CA THR A 22 14.70 -9.56 23.34
C THR A 22 14.29 -8.66 22.17
N GLU A 23 15.24 -7.93 21.62
CA GLU A 23 15.05 -7.18 20.37
C GLU A 23 15.23 -8.15 19.19
N SER A 24 14.23 -8.22 18.32
CA SER A 24 14.32 -8.98 17.08
C SER A 24 13.99 -8.07 15.90
N SER A 25 14.76 -8.18 14.82
CA SER A 25 14.53 -7.45 13.59
C SER A 25 14.38 -8.44 12.45
N ASN A 26 13.33 -8.28 11.66
CA ASN A 26 13.05 -9.09 10.48
C ASN A 26 12.70 -8.17 9.33
N THR A 27 13.13 -8.52 8.13
CA THR A 27 12.67 -7.83 6.92
C THR A 27 11.26 -8.30 6.58
N VAL A 28 10.39 -7.37 6.22
CA VAL A 28 9.01 -7.69 5.80
C VAL A 28 9.01 -7.93 4.29
N GLN A 29 8.39 -9.03 3.86
CA GLN A 29 8.29 -9.35 2.44
C GLN A 29 7.40 -8.33 1.71
N VAL A 30 7.94 -7.71 0.67
CA VAL A 30 7.21 -6.78 -0.20
C VAL A 30 6.47 -7.56 -1.29
N GLN A 31 5.17 -7.32 -1.41
CA GLN A 31 4.35 -7.94 -2.45
C GLN A 31 4.65 -7.30 -3.83
N LYS A 32 4.67 -8.12 -4.88
CA LYS A 32 5.06 -7.70 -6.24
C LYS A 32 3.95 -8.04 -7.24
N VAL A 33 3.91 -7.32 -8.35
CA VAL A 33 3.03 -7.64 -9.50
C VAL A 33 3.39 -9.00 -10.09
N ASN A 34 2.42 -9.66 -10.71
CA ASN A 34 2.59 -11.01 -11.29
C ASN A 34 3.64 -11.04 -12.41
N SER A 35 3.77 -9.93 -13.13
CA SER A 35 4.74 -9.77 -14.22
C SER A 35 6.14 -9.37 -13.76
N TYR A 36 6.39 -9.27 -12.46
CA TYR A 36 7.71 -8.89 -11.94
C TYR A 36 8.79 -9.88 -12.39
N ASN A 37 9.91 -9.37 -12.91
CA ASN A 37 11.02 -10.14 -13.49
C ASN A 37 10.66 -11.05 -14.68
N THR A 38 9.50 -10.85 -15.31
CA THR A 38 9.18 -11.53 -16.57
C THR A 38 9.78 -10.78 -17.76
N VAL A 39 10.21 -11.51 -18.79
CA VAL A 39 10.76 -10.92 -20.02
C VAL A 39 9.60 -10.39 -20.88
N TYR A 40 9.66 -9.11 -21.26
CA TYR A 40 8.70 -8.50 -22.18
C TYR A 40 9.41 -8.11 -23.48
N GLN A 41 8.92 -8.66 -24.60
CA GLN A 41 9.45 -8.42 -25.96
C GLN A 41 8.63 -7.39 -26.75
N GLY A 42 7.51 -6.91 -26.19
CA GLY A 42 6.69 -5.89 -26.83
C GLY A 42 7.28 -4.49 -26.70
N VAL A 43 6.68 -3.53 -27.43
CA VAL A 43 7.09 -2.13 -27.33
C VAL A 43 6.61 -1.56 -25.98
N ARG A 44 7.48 -0.78 -25.33
CA ARG A 44 7.18 -0.11 -24.06
C ARG A 44 6.66 1.30 -24.32
N SER A 45 5.35 1.48 -24.25
CA SER A 45 4.73 2.79 -24.41
C SER A 45 5.13 3.74 -23.28
N PRO A 46 5.50 4.99 -23.59
CA PRO A 46 5.77 5.99 -22.57
C PRO A 46 4.47 6.45 -21.94
N ILE A 47 4.40 6.33 -20.61
CA ILE A 47 3.22 6.70 -19.83
C ILE A 47 3.58 7.72 -18.76
N ALA A 48 2.68 8.66 -18.49
CA ALA A 48 2.77 9.54 -17.35
C ALA A 48 1.64 9.23 -16.37
N ILE A 49 1.87 9.46 -15.08
CA ILE A 49 0.81 9.31 -14.07
C ILE A 49 0.17 10.66 -13.82
N GLY A 50 -1.11 10.75 -14.16
CA GLY A 50 -1.94 11.94 -14.02
C GLY A 50 -2.42 12.12 -12.58
N LYS A 51 -3.67 12.58 -12.47
CA LYS A 51 -4.36 12.68 -11.19
C LYS A 51 -4.68 11.29 -10.65
N PHE A 52 -4.42 11.11 -9.36
CA PHE A 52 -4.89 9.98 -8.59
C PHE A 52 -5.54 10.54 -7.34
N GLU A 53 -6.86 10.52 -7.28
CA GLU A 53 -7.63 11.19 -6.22
C GLU A 53 -8.39 10.16 -5.35
N ASN A 54 -8.51 10.44 -4.06
CA ASN A 54 -9.42 9.72 -3.20
C ASN A 54 -10.85 10.24 -3.42
N ARG A 55 -11.69 9.43 -4.08
CA ARG A 55 -13.11 9.72 -4.28
C ARG A 55 -14.02 8.99 -3.29
N SER A 56 -13.45 8.23 -2.35
CA SER A 56 -14.20 7.62 -1.26
C SER A 56 -14.60 8.66 -0.22
N SER A 57 -15.56 8.32 0.65
CA SER A 57 -15.91 9.16 1.81
C SER A 57 -14.85 9.11 2.92
N TYR A 58 -13.87 8.20 2.84
CA TYR A 58 -12.85 8.02 3.86
C TYR A 58 -11.89 9.21 3.88
N GLN A 59 -11.73 9.86 5.04
CA GLN A 59 -10.88 11.05 5.23
C GLN A 59 -11.23 12.26 4.34
N ASN A 60 -12.43 12.26 3.73
CA ASN A 60 -12.94 13.33 2.86
C ASN A 60 -14.17 14.05 3.45
N GLY A 61 -14.30 14.05 4.78
CA GLY A 61 -15.38 14.74 5.49
C GLY A 61 -15.14 16.25 5.66
N ILE A 62 -16.14 16.96 6.18
CA ILE A 62 -16.11 18.42 6.44
C ILE A 62 -14.97 18.88 7.38
N PHE A 63 -14.38 17.94 8.14
CA PHE A 63 -13.25 18.18 9.04
C PHE A 63 -11.90 17.78 8.45
N SER A 64 -11.83 17.47 7.15
CA SER A 64 -10.57 17.16 6.48
C SER A 64 -9.71 18.42 6.34
N ASP A 65 -8.39 18.25 6.42
CA ASP A 65 -7.40 19.31 6.13
C ASP A 65 -7.31 19.62 4.62
N GLY A 66 -8.09 18.91 3.80
CA GLY A 66 -8.11 19.04 2.34
C GLY A 66 -6.94 18.34 1.65
N VAL A 67 -6.05 17.71 2.40
CA VAL A 67 -4.86 17.03 1.86
C VAL A 67 -5.23 15.60 1.49
N ASP A 68 -5.19 15.28 0.21
CA ASP A 68 -5.47 13.93 -0.27
C ASP A 68 -4.29 12.97 -0.06
N ARG A 69 -4.16 12.47 1.17
CA ARG A 69 -3.10 11.54 1.58
C ARG A 69 -3.23 10.19 0.88
N LEU A 70 -4.46 9.70 0.70
CA LEU A 70 -4.72 8.42 0.05
C LEU A 70 -4.38 8.49 -1.44
N GLY A 71 -4.79 9.54 -2.14
CA GLY A 71 -4.46 9.76 -3.55
C GLY A 71 -2.94 9.87 -3.77
N ASN A 72 -2.26 10.67 -2.95
CA ASN A 72 -0.80 10.83 -3.02
C ASN A 72 -0.05 9.50 -2.78
N GLN A 73 -0.45 8.72 -1.77
CA GLN A 73 0.12 7.40 -1.52
C GLN A 73 -0.16 6.44 -2.69
N SER A 74 -1.38 6.47 -3.23
CA SER A 74 -1.78 5.64 -4.36
C SER A 74 -0.93 5.88 -5.59
N LYS A 75 -0.61 7.15 -5.87
CA LYS A 75 0.25 7.54 -6.99
C LYS A 75 1.64 6.89 -6.90
N THR A 76 2.26 6.92 -5.73
CA THR A 76 3.57 6.31 -5.50
C THR A 76 3.54 4.78 -5.68
N ILE A 77 2.50 4.13 -5.14
CA ILE A 77 2.29 2.68 -5.30
C ILE A 77 2.09 2.34 -6.78
N LEU A 78 1.24 3.09 -7.49
CA LEU A 78 0.94 2.89 -8.90
C LEU A 78 2.20 3.00 -9.77
N ILE A 79 3.00 4.06 -9.59
CA ILE A 79 4.28 4.25 -10.30
C ILE A 79 5.18 3.03 -10.11
N THR A 80 5.31 2.58 -8.86
CA THR A 80 6.16 1.44 -8.49
C THR A 80 5.70 0.17 -9.20
N HIS A 81 4.42 -0.15 -9.11
CA HIS A 81 3.90 -1.37 -9.73
C HIS A 81 3.93 -1.33 -11.25
N LEU A 82 3.59 -0.20 -11.89
CA LEU A 82 3.69 -0.03 -13.33
C LEU A 82 5.14 -0.20 -13.82
N GLN A 83 6.12 0.32 -13.07
CA GLN A 83 7.54 0.14 -13.38
C GLN A 83 7.93 -1.34 -13.25
N GLN A 84 7.50 -2.00 -12.17
CA GLN A 84 7.80 -3.42 -11.93
C GLN A 84 7.29 -4.35 -13.02
N THR A 85 6.24 -3.95 -13.74
CA THR A 85 5.74 -4.74 -14.88
C THR A 85 6.79 -4.83 -16.00
N GLY A 86 7.60 -3.80 -16.22
CA GLY A 86 8.48 -3.72 -17.40
C GLY A 86 7.74 -3.62 -18.75
N ARG A 87 6.42 -3.40 -18.77
CA ARG A 87 5.62 -3.18 -20.00
C ARG A 87 5.54 -1.71 -20.42
N PHE A 88 5.92 -0.78 -19.55
CA PHE A 88 5.79 0.66 -19.79
C PHE A 88 7.11 1.41 -19.58
N THR A 89 7.27 2.55 -20.26
CA THR A 89 8.28 3.56 -19.90
C THR A 89 7.59 4.60 -19.02
N VAL A 90 7.61 4.40 -17.69
CA VAL A 90 6.98 5.31 -16.73
C VAL A 90 7.78 6.60 -16.63
N LEU A 91 7.14 7.73 -16.89
CA LEU A 91 7.76 9.05 -16.88
C LEU A 91 7.51 9.75 -15.55
N GLU A 92 8.60 10.24 -14.94
CA GLU A 92 8.53 11.04 -13.73
C GLU A 92 7.99 12.45 -14.04
N ARG A 93 7.04 12.91 -13.23
CA ARG A 93 6.32 14.18 -13.41
C ARG A 93 6.11 14.93 -12.11
N THR A 94 6.26 14.30 -10.95
CA THR A 94 6.07 14.97 -9.65
C THR A 94 7.35 15.66 -9.21
N ASN A 95 8.51 15.10 -9.52
CA ASN A 95 9.81 15.60 -9.03
C ASN A 95 10.60 16.36 -10.12
N MET A 96 9.89 17.08 -10.99
CA MET A 96 10.49 17.73 -12.16
C MET A 96 11.43 18.90 -11.79
N ALA A 97 11.15 19.58 -10.68
CA ALA A 97 11.98 20.70 -10.21
C ALA A 97 13.34 20.20 -9.74
N GLU A 98 13.36 19.13 -8.96
CA GLU A 98 14.55 18.45 -8.45
C GLU A 98 15.37 17.87 -9.62
N LEU A 99 14.70 17.18 -10.55
CA LEU A 99 15.37 16.65 -11.76
C LEU A 99 15.97 17.76 -12.63
N LYS A 100 15.34 18.94 -12.68
CA LYS A 100 15.86 20.10 -13.41
C LYS A 100 17.08 20.69 -12.70
N ALA A 101 17.05 20.77 -11.38
CA ALA A 101 18.20 21.21 -10.58
C ALA A 101 19.41 20.29 -10.82
N GLU A 102 19.23 18.96 -10.72
CA GLU A 102 20.29 17.98 -10.96
C GLU A 102 20.85 18.02 -12.39
N ALA A 103 19.98 18.17 -13.40
CA ALA A 103 20.43 18.34 -14.78
C ALA A 103 21.26 19.63 -14.96
N GLY A 104 20.86 20.71 -14.29
CA GLY A 104 21.60 21.96 -14.24
C GLY A 104 22.97 21.80 -13.58
N LEU A 105 23.06 21.08 -12.47
CA LEU A 105 24.33 20.76 -11.80
C LEU A 105 25.26 19.93 -12.70
N GLN A 106 24.70 19.06 -13.56
CA GLN A 106 25.47 18.30 -14.56
C GLN A 106 25.79 19.08 -15.84
N GLY A 107 25.35 20.34 -15.96
CA GLY A 107 25.51 21.14 -17.18
C GLY A 107 24.76 20.56 -18.40
N LYS A 108 23.74 19.72 -18.18
CA LYS A 108 22.98 19.07 -19.25
C LYS A 108 21.64 19.75 -19.46
N SER A 109 21.27 19.95 -20.73
CA SER A 109 19.90 20.28 -21.09
C SER A 109 19.00 19.04 -21.00
N GLN A 110 17.86 19.15 -20.32
CA GLN A 110 16.91 18.05 -20.16
C GLN A 110 16.24 17.71 -21.50
N LYS A 111 16.34 16.45 -21.93
CA LYS A 111 15.58 15.89 -23.05
C LYS A 111 14.34 15.17 -22.53
N LEU A 112 13.30 15.93 -22.22
CA LEU A 112 12.06 15.39 -21.67
C LEU A 112 11.33 14.54 -22.72
N LYS A 113 11.10 13.26 -22.41
CA LYS A 113 10.27 12.38 -23.25
C LYS A 113 8.79 12.71 -23.04
N GLY A 114 8.00 12.76 -24.11
CA GLY A 114 6.54 12.86 -24.06
C GLY A 114 5.89 11.52 -23.69
N ALA A 115 4.72 11.55 -23.05
CA ALA A 115 3.91 10.36 -22.84
C ALA A 115 2.92 10.19 -23.99
N THR A 116 2.70 8.95 -24.42
CA THR A 116 1.64 8.57 -25.37
C THR A 116 0.32 8.43 -24.62
N TYR A 117 0.38 7.94 -23.37
CA TYR A 117 -0.78 7.78 -22.50
C TYR A 117 -0.57 8.43 -21.13
N VAL A 118 -1.65 8.95 -20.56
CA VAL A 118 -1.73 9.34 -19.16
C VAL A 118 -2.57 8.31 -18.42
N ILE A 119 -2.02 7.71 -17.36
CA ILE A 119 -2.78 6.87 -16.45
C ILE A 119 -3.36 7.76 -15.37
N THR A 120 -4.68 7.84 -15.28
CA THR A 120 -5.39 8.46 -14.16
C THR A 120 -5.99 7.37 -13.29
N GLY A 121 -6.24 7.69 -12.02
CA GLY A 121 -6.84 6.74 -11.10
C GLY A 121 -7.69 7.40 -10.04
N ASP A 122 -8.57 6.61 -9.44
CA ASP A 122 -9.42 7.03 -8.34
C ASP A 122 -9.51 5.91 -7.31
N VAL A 123 -9.37 6.24 -6.02
CA VAL A 123 -9.82 5.34 -4.94
C VAL A 123 -11.33 5.55 -4.80
N THR A 124 -12.12 4.65 -5.39
CA THR A 124 -13.58 4.80 -5.44
C THR A 124 -14.26 4.32 -4.17
N GLU A 125 -13.71 3.27 -3.56
CA GLU A 125 -14.20 2.75 -2.29
C GLU A 125 -13.01 2.53 -1.36
N PHE A 126 -13.16 2.98 -0.12
CA PHE A 126 -12.19 2.73 0.93
C PHE A 126 -12.90 2.73 2.27
N GLY A 127 -12.64 1.72 3.08
CA GLY A 127 -13.29 1.64 4.38
C GLY A 127 -12.75 0.53 5.27
N ARG A 128 -13.18 0.61 6.53
CA ARG A 128 -12.94 -0.43 7.53
C ARG A 128 -14.26 -0.74 8.24
N LYS A 129 -14.52 -2.02 8.44
CA LYS A 129 -15.60 -2.49 9.32
C LYS A 129 -14.99 -3.29 10.46
N GLU A 130 -15.45 -3.03 11.67
CA GLU A 130 -15.13 -3.86 12.83
C GLU A 130 -16.32 -4.78 13.11
N VAL A 131 -16.06 -6.07 13.20
CA VAL A 131 -17.04 -7.10 13.55
C VAL A 131 -16.62 -7.69 14.88
N GLY A 132 -17.40 -7.40 15.93
CA GLY A 132 -17.25 -8.03 17.23
C GLY A 132 -18.06 -9.30 17.30
N ASP A 133 -17.47 -10.38 17.81
CA ASP A 133 -18.16 -11.59 18.21
C ASP A 133 -18.21 -11.67 19.74
N HIS A 134 -19.43 -11.72 20.28
CA HIS A 134 -19.70 -11.88 21.71
C HIS A 134 -20.27 -13.27 21.94
N GLN A 135 -19.40 -14.27 22.06
CA GLN A 135 -19.81 -15.61 22.41
C GLN A 135 -20.18 -15.67 23.91
N LEU A 136 -21.36 -16.20 24.23
CA LEU A 136 -21.87 -16.40 25.61
C LEU A 136 -21.73 -15.13 26.49
N TRP A 137 -22.25 -13.99 26.01
CA TRP A 137 -22.26 -12.72 26.76
C TRP A 137 -20.87 -12.18 27.13
N GLY A 138 -19.80 -12.65 26.46
CA GLY A 138 -18.41 -12.29 26.78
C GLY A 138 -17.79 -13.14 27.89
N LEU A 139 -18.46 -14.20 28.35
CA LEU A 139 -18.01 -15.08 29.43
C LEU A 139 -16.99 -16.16 29.00
N LEU A 140 -16.79 -16.38 27.68
CA LEU A 140 -15.73 -17.27 27.16
C LEU A 140 -14.71 -16.55 26.24
N GLY A 141 -14.74 -15.21 26.22
CA GLY A 141 -13.82 -14.39 25.42
C GLY A 141 -14.53 -13.44 24.46
N ARG A 142 -13.77 -12.49 23.92
CA ARG A 142 -14.22 -11.52 22.91
C ARG A 142 -13.44 -11.74 21.62
N GLY A 143 -14.15 -11.97 20.52
CA GLY A 143 -13.56 -11.94 19.20
C GLY A 143 -13.69 -10.54 18.61
N LYS A 144 -12.59 -9.93 18.16
CA LYS A 144 -12.64 -8.71 17.36
C LYS A 144 -12.01 -8.98 16.01
N SER A 145 -12.79 -8.82 14.95
CA SER A 145 -12.29 -8.83 13.58
C SER A 145 -12.37 -7.44 12.97
N GLN A 146 -11.29 -7.01 12.34
CA GLN A 146 -11.25 -5.78 11.57
C GLN A 146 -11.07 -6.15 10.11
N VAL A 147 -11.96 -5.66 9.25
CA VAL A 147 -11.89 -5.88 7.81
C VAL A 147 -11.69 -4.53 7.15
N ALA A 148 -10.58 -4.36 6.45
CA ALA A 148 -10.30 -3.21 5.60
C ALA A 148 -10.55 -3.59 4.14
N TYR A 149 -11.15 -2.70 3.36
CA TYR A 149 -11.38 -2.91 1.93
C TYR A 149 -11.04 -1.66 1.13
N SER A 150 -10.62 -1.86 -0.11
CA SER A 150 -10.38 -0.78 -1.06
C SER A 150 -10.74 -1.22 -2.47
N LYS A 151 -11.32 -0.31 -3.26
CA LYS A 151 -11.52 -0.43 -4.70
C LYS A 151 -10.88 0.77 -5.39
N VAL A 152 -10.13 0.47 -6.45
CA VAL A 152 -9.42 1.44 -7.28
C VAL A 152 -9.87 1.25 -8.73
N MET A 153 -10.00 2.36 -9.44
CA MET A 153 -10.18 2.37 -10.89
C MET A 153 -9.00 3.09 -11.53
N LEU A 154 -8.48 2.54 -12.63
CA LEU A 154 -7.46 3.16 -13.47
C LEU A 154 -8.02 3.37 -14.86
N ASN A 155 -7.75 4.54 -15.44
CA ASN A 155 -8.09 4.88 -16.81
C ASN A 155 -6.82 5.20 -17.58
N VAL A 156 -6.75 4.69 -18.81
CA VAL A 156 -5.68 4.98 -19.76
C VAL A 156 -6.22 6.00 -20.76
N VAL A 157 -5.63 7.18 -20.76
CA VAL A 157 -6.07 8.29 -21.60
C VAL A 157 -5.03 8.55 -22.68
N ASN A 158 -5.45 8.58 -23.95
CA ASN A 158 -4.59 9.00 -25.05
C ASN A 158 -4.35 10.51 -24.97
N VAL A 159 -3.08 10.93 -24.99
CA VAL A 159 -2.69 12.34 -24.85
C VAL A 159 -3.11 13.19 -26.06
N GLU A 160 -3.13 12.61 -27.26
CA GLU A 160 -3.47 13.31 -28.49
C GLU A 160 -4.99 13.47 -28.65
N THR A 161 -5.75 12.40 -28.39
CA THR A 161 -7.20 12.39 -28.65
C THR A 161 -8.06 12.69 -27.42
N SER A 162 -7.47 12.68 -26.22
CA SER A 162 -8.19 12.75 -24.92
C SER A 162 -9.19 11.60 -24.70
N GLU A 163 -9.12 10.54 -25.48
CA GLU A 163 -9.99 9.38 -25.32
C GLU A 163 -9.50 8.49 -24.19
N VAL A 164 -10.44 7.99 -23.37
CA VAL A 164 -10.18 6.86 -22.47
C VAL A 164 -10.14 5.60 -23.33
N VAL A 165 -8.94 5.13 -23.66
CA VAL A 165 -8.73 3.98 -24.55
C VAL A 165 -8.84 2.64 -23.83
N PHE A 166 -8.69 2.65 -22.50
CA PHE A 166 -8.81 1.46 -21.68
C PHE A 166 -9.07 1.81 -20.21
N SER A 167 -9.76 0.93 -19.49
CA SER A 167 -10.01 1.09 -18.05
C SER A 167 -9.96 -0.26 -17.35
N VAL A 168 -9.43 -0.27 -16.14
CA VAL A 168 -9.39 -1.45 -15.27
C VAL A 168 -9.78 -1.07 -13.86
N ALA A 169 -10.30 -2.03 -13.11
CA ALA A 169 -10.56 -1.89 -11.69
C ALA A 169 -9.77 -2.94 -10.91
N GLY A 170 -9.39 -2.60 -9.69
CA GLY A 170 -8.79 -3.52 -8.73
C GLY A 170 -9.46 -3.38 -7.38
N ALA A 171 -9.55 -4.47 -6.65
CA ALA A 171 -10.13 -4.50 -5.32
C ALA A 171 -9.27 -5.34 -4.37
N GLY A 172 -9.25 -4.95 -3.11
CA GLY A 172 -8.56 -5.67 -2.05
C GLY A 172 -9.39 -5.68 -0.78
N GLU A 173 -9.32 -6.79 -0.05
CA GLU A 173 -9.85 -6.92 1.31
C GLU A 173 -8.78 -7.54 2.21
N TYR A 174 -8.55 -6.96 3.38
CA TYR A 174 -7.71 -7.52 4.43
C TYR A 174 -8.53 -7.72 5.70
N LYS A 175 -8.51 -8.94 6.23
CA LYS A 175 -9.14 -9.31 7.49
C LYS A 175 -8.09 -9.59 8.56
N LEU A 176 -8.12 -8.82 9.65
CA LEU A 176 -7.40 -9.12 10.88
C LEU A 176 -8.41 -9.71 11.88
N SER A 177 -8.11 -10.85 12.47
CA SER A 177 -8.94 -11.46 13.52
C SER A 177 -8.11 -11.70 14.77
N ASN A 178 -8.49 -11.06 15.87
CA ASN A 178 -7.92 -11.32 17.19
C ASN A 178 -8.97 -11.95 18.11
N ARG A 179 -8.55 -12.89 18.94
CA ARG A 179 -9.38 -13.51 19.96
C ARG A 179 -8.74 -13.31 21.33
N GLU A 180 -9.47 -12.65 22.22
CA GLU A 180 -9.11 -12.53 23.62
C GLU A 180 -9.64 -13.76 24.38
N ILE A 181 -8.75 -14.47 25.08
CA ILE A 181 -9.09 -15.58 25.97
C ILE A 181 -9.10 -15.05 27.41
N ILE A 182 -10.12 -15.39 28.18
CA ILE A 182 -10.26 -14.95 29.57
C ILE A 182 -9.07 -15.43 30.42
N GLY A 183 -8.44 -14.50 31.14
CA GLY A 183 -7.24 -14.74 31.96
C GLY A 183 -5.92 -14.29 31.31
N PHE A 184 -5.91 -14.02 30.00
CA PHE A 184 -4.79 -13.42 29.27
C PHE A 184 -5.29 -12.12 28.62
N GLY A 185 -5.07 -10.98 29.27
CA GLY A 185 -5.51 -9.66 28.81
C GLY A 185 -4.78 -9.16 27.56
N GLY A 186 -5.09 -9.74 26.39
CA GLY A 186 -4.50 -9.34 25.11
C GLY A 186 -5.37 -8.33 24.37
N THR A 187 -5.25 -7.03 24.69
CA THR A 187 -5.96 -5.99 23.93
C THR A 187 -5.66 -6.11 22.43
N ALA A 188 -6.71 -6.22 21.61
CA ALA A 188 -6.58 -6.20 20.15
C ALA A 188 -6.10 -4.83 19.67
N SER A 189 -4.78 -4.65 19.57
CA SER A 189 -4.16 -3.41 19.09
C SER A 189 -4.53 -3.13 17.63
N TYR A 190 -4.88 -1.88 17.37
CA TYR A 190 -5.17 -1.36 16.04
C TYR A 190 -3.92 -1.41 15.15
N ASP A 191 -3.98 -2.12 14.03
CA ASP A 191 -2.95 -2.01 12.99
C ASP A 191 -3.28 -0.80 12.08
N SER A 192 -2.48 0.24 12.19
CA SER A 192 -2.59 1.46 11.38
C SER A 192 -2.11 1.27 9.94
N THR A 193 -1.37 0.19 9.66
CA THR A 193 -0.81 -0.12 8.34
C THR A 193 -1.81 -0.82 7.41
N LEU A 194 -2.93 -1.32 7.95
CA LEU A 194 -4.00 -2.00 7.19
C LEU A 194 -4.48 -1.18 5.99
N ASN A 195 -4.56 0.14 6.15
CA ASN A 195 -4.95 1.06 5.09
C ASN A 195 -4.00 1.00 3.90
N GLY A 196 -2.68 1.05 4.17
CA GLY A 196 -1.66 0.94 3.14
C GLY A 196 -1.64 -0.44 2.49
N LYS A 197 -1.80 -1.51 3.29
CA LYS A 197 -1.82 -2.90 2.79
C LYS A 197 -2.96 -3.15 1.81
N VAL A 198 -4.17 -2.68 2.14
CA VAL A 198 -5.34 -2.91 1.27
C VAL A 198 -5.30 -2.04 0.02
N LEU A 199 -4.78 -0.81 0.13
CA LEU A 199 -4.60 0.08 -1.00
C LEU A 199 -3.53 -0.46 -1.97
N ASP A 200 -2.39 -0.93 -1.46
CA ASP A 200 -1.36 -1.63 -2.23
C ASP A 200 -1.94 -2.81 -2.99
N LEU A 201 -2.69 -3.67 -2.29
CA LEU A 201 -3.34 -4.83 -2.90
C LEU A 201 -4.29 -4.44 -4.03
N ALA A 202 -5.17 -3.46 -3.81
CA ALA A 202 -6.14 -3.03 -4.83
C ALA A 202 -5.45 -2.43 -6.07
N ILE A 203 -4.42 -1.59 -5.88
CA ILE A 203 -3.67 -0.99 -6.99
C ILE A 203 -2.88 -2.06 -7.74
N ARG A 204 -2.23 -2.97 -7.02
CA ARG A 204 -1.49 -4.09 -7.62
C ARG A 204 -2.40 -4.98 -8.45
N GLU A 205 -3.61 -5.24 -7.97
CA GLU A 205 -4.62 -6.01 -8.73
C GLU A 205 -5.07 -5.28 -10.00
N ALA A 206 -5.29 -3.96 -9.92
CA ALA A 206 -5.60 -3.16 -11.10
C ALA A 206 -4.46 -3.18 -12.12
N VAL A 207 -3.21 -3.09 -11.66
CA VAL A 207 -2.02 -3.17 -12.54
C VAL A 207 -1.85 -4.56 -13.14
N ASN A 208 -2.07 -5.63 -12.37
CA ASN A 208 -2.05 -7.00 -12.88
C ASN A 208 -3.09 -7.18 -13.99
N SER A 209 -4.33 -6.72 -13.74
CA SER A 209 -5.41 -6.73 -14.74
C SER A 209 -5.02 -5.94 -16.00
N LEU A 210 -4.40 -4.76 -15.84
CA LEU A 210 -3.93 -3.96 -16.97
C LEU A 210 -2.92 -4.71 -17.84
N VAL A 211 -1.96 -5.38 -17.19
CA VAL A 211 -0.93 -6.16 -17.87
C VAL A 211 -1.52 -7.40 -18.57
N GLU A 212 -2.42 -8.11 -17.90
CA GLU A 212 -3.11 -9.27 -18.49
C GLU A 212 -3.85 -8.87 -19.78
N ASN A 213 -4.49 -7.70 -19.78
CA ASN A 213 -5.18 -7.18 -20.97
C ASN A 213 -4.21 -6.77 -22.10
N ILE A 214 -2.96 -6.41 -21.78
CA ILE A 214 -1.91 -6.22 -22.79
C ILE A 214 -1.47 -7.56 -23.37
N GLU A 215 -1.25 -8.55 -22.52
CA GLU A 215 -0.73 -9.87 -22.91
C GLU A 215 -1.74 -10.68 -23.72
N THR A 216 -3.02 -10.56 -23.39
CA THR A 216 -4.12 -11.15 -24.17
C THR A 216 -4.43 -10.36 -25.44
N GLY A 217 -3.85 -9.17 -25.61
CA GLY A 217 -4.05 -8.30 -26.76
C GLY A 217 -5.39 -7.57 -26.79
N ALA A 218 -6.16 -7.61 -25.69
CA ALA A 218 -7.39 -6.82 -25.51
C ALA A 218 -7.11 -5.31 -25.55
N TRP A 219 -5.93 -4.91 -25.06
CA TRP A 219 -5.39 -3.57 -25.25
C TRP A 219 -3.98 -3.64 -25.83
N LYS A 220 -3.72 -2.91 -26.91
CA LYS A 220 -2.42 -2.87 -27.59
C LYS A 220 -1.87 -1.45 -27.51
N PRO A 221 -1.08 -1.12 -26.48
CA PRO A 221 -0.56 0.24 -26.33
C PRO A 221 0.40 0.55 -27.48
N SER A 222 0.18 1.68 -28.15
CA SER A 222 1.06 2.18 -29.20
C SER A 222 2.23 2.98 -28.61
N ASN A 223 3.28 3.18 -29.39
CA ASN A 223 4.41 4.04 -29.03
C ASN A 223 4.25 5.41 -29.67
#